data_AF-A0A2A2YCT3-F1
#
_entry.id   AF-A0A2A2YCT3-F1
#
_cell.length_a   1.000
_cell.length_b   1.000
_cell.length_c   1.000
_cell.angle_alpha   90.00
_cell.angle_beta   90.00
_cell.angle_gamma   90.00
#
_symmetry.space_group_name_H-M   'P 1'
#
loop_
_entity.id
_entity.type
_entity.pdbx_description
1 polymer ?
#
loop_
_entity_poly.entity_id
_entity_poly.type
_entity_poly.pdbx_seq_one_letter_code
_entity_poly.pdbx_strand_id
1 'polypeptide(L)'
;MFDQDPIEWPDEVEMLVDQLDNESPKRDLSREERAVMDVYETVPILESEDCLHEFWQSALDHQRIINSFDLIGATAIVDPLNASRWCSSRSQDRGDYSETEADYLATIEEELPEALDDLVDLLLDFIEEELG
;
A
#
# COMPACT_ATOMS: atom_id res chain seq x y z
N MET A 1 -5.14 -5.25 16.62
CA MET A 1 -4.55 -3.92 16.39
C MET A 1 -3.09 -4.19 16.09
N PHE A 2 -2.61 -3.74 14.94
CA PHE A 2 -1.18 -3.80 14.65
C PHE A 2 -0.46 -2.95 15.69
N ASP A 3 0.48 -3.55 16.43
CA ASP A 3 1.28 -2.87 17.45
C ASP A 3 2.49 -2.14 16.85
N GLN A 4 2.52 -1.94 15.54
CA GLN A 4 3.59 -1.21 14.86
C GLN A 4 3.32 0.29 14.86
N ASP A 5 4.39 1.05 15.05
CA ASP A 5 4.37 2.50 14.86
C ASP A 5 4.19 2.78 13.34
N PRO A 6 3.42 3.81 12.95
CA PRO A 6 3.30 4.20 11.56
C PRO A 6 4.67 4.50 10.93
N ILE A 7 4.82 4.18 9.65
CA ILE A 7 5.99 4.47 8.83
C ILE A 7 6.28 5.97 8.88
N GLU A 8 7.50 6.31 9.26
CA GLU A 8 8.04 7.66 9.13
C GLU A 8 8.74 7.79 7.78
N TRP A 9 8.16 8.60 6.87
CA TRP A 9 8.72 8.82 5.55
C TRP A 9 9.98 9.69 5.61
N PRO A 10 11.07 9.31 4.92
CA PRO A 10 12.23 10.18 4.76
C PRO A 10 11.87 11.50 4.04
N ASP A 11 12.53 12.60 4.41
CA ASP A 11 12.35 13.92 3.80
C ASP A 11 12.40 13.88 2.26
N GLU A 12 13.25 13.02 1.70
CA GLU A 12 13.39 12.84 0.25
C GLU A 12 12.11 12.33 -0.41
N VAL A 13 11.45 11.35 0.20
CA VAL A 13 10.16 10.82 -0.28
C VAL A 13 9.08 11.89 -0.16
N GLU A 14 9.00 12.59 0.98
CA GLU A 14 8.00 13.64 1.19
C GLU A 14 8.15 14.78 0.17
N MET A 15 9.38 15.26 -0.06
CA MET A 15 9.65 16.31 -1.05
C MET A 15 9.29 15.89 -2.47
N LEU A 16 9.59 14.64 -2.84
CA LEU A 16 9.25 14.11 -4.16
C LEU A 16 7.73 14.01 -4.34
N VAL A 17 7.02 13.46 -3.35
CA VAL A 17 5.56 13.37 -3.37
C VAL A 17 4.91 14.74 -3.49
N ASP A 18 5.35 15.72 -2.68
CA ASP A 18 4.88 17.10 -2.76
C ASP A 18 5.11 17.70 -4.15
N GLN A 19 6.25 17.43 -4.77
CA GLN A 19 6.53 17.86 -6.13
C GLN A 19 5.57 17.20 -7.14
N LEU A 20 5.40 15.89 -7.07
CA LEU A 20 4.58 15.12 -8.00
C LEU A 20 3.09 15.47 -7.87
N ASP A 21 2.58 15.71 -6.66
CA ASP A 21 1.20 16.18 -6.44
C ASP A 21 0.96 17.52 -7.16
N ASN A 22 1.93 18.45 -7.05
CA ASN A 22 1.89 19.73 -7.74
C ASN A 22 2.02 19.63 -9.27
N GLU A 23 2.62 18.57 -9.80
CA GLU A 23 2.83 18.34 -11.23
C GLU A 23 1.69 17.54 -11.89
N SER A 24 1.05 16.63 -11.16
CA SER A 24 -0.02 15.75 -11.65
C SER A 24 -1.21 16.47 -12.33
N PRO A 25 -1.64 17.69 -11.95
CA PRO A 25 -2.70 18.39 -12.70
C PRO A 25 -2.17 19.09 -13.97
N LYS A 26 -0.85 19.21 -14.14
CA LYS A 26 -0.20 19.93 -15.24
C LYS A 26 0.24 18.99 -16.36
N ARG A 27 0.58 17.74 -16.02
CA ARG A 27 1.00 16.69 -16.94
C ARG A 27 0.65 15.32 -16.41
N ASP A 28 0.61 14.34 -17.30
CA ASP A 28 0.56 12.94 -16.88
C ASP A 28 1.89 12.56 -16.20
N LEU A 29 1.78 11.83 -15.09
CA LEU A 29 2.93 11.25 -14.41
C LEU A 29 3.45 10.05 -15.21
N SER A 30 4.76 9.81 -15.14
CA SER A 30 5.34 8.55 -15.62
C SER A 30 4.83 7.37 -14.79
N ARG A 31 5.13 6.15 -15.25
CA ARG A 31 4.74 4.94 -14.52
C ARG A 31 5.42 4.89 -13.15
N GLU A 32 6.70 5.26 -13.11
CA GLU A 32 7.57 5.24 -11.94
C GLU A 32 7.14 6.32 -10.94
N GLU A 33 6.87 7.54 -11.42
CA GLU A 33 6.33 8.63 -10.60
C GLU A 33 4.96 8.27 -10.00
N ARG A 34 4.09 7.63 -10.79
CA ARG A 34 2.79 7.18 -10.27
C ARG A 34 2.95 6.06 -9.26
N ALA A 35 3.95 5.19 -9.39
CA ALA A 35 4.19 4.12 -8.45
C ALA A 35 4.57 4.64 -7.07
N VAL A 36 5.44 5.66 -7.00
CA VAL A 36 5.80 6.34 -5.74
C VAL A 36 4.55 6.94 -5.09
N MET A 37 3.72 7.66 -5.85
CA MET A 37 2.47 8.24 -5.35
C MET A 37 1.50 7.17 -4.85
N ASP A 38 1.30 6.09 -5.62
CA ASP A 38 0.40 5.00 -5.24
C ASP A 38 0.84 4.32 -3.93
N VAL A 39 2.13 4.08 -3.73
CA VAL A 39 2.64 3.49 -2.49
C VAL A 39 2.45 4.44 -1.32
N TYR A 40 2.88 5.70 -1.47
CA TYR A 40 2.75 6.71 -0.41
C TYR A 40 1.29 6.92 0.02
N GLU A 41 0.36 6.99 -0.94
CA GLU A 41 -1.08 7.16 -0.66
C GLU A 41 -1.72 5.91 -0.02
N THR A 42 -1.16 4.73 -0.26
CA THR A 42 -1.75 3.45 0.18
C THR A 42 -1.28 3.01 1.56
N VAL A 43 -0.04 3.30 1.94
CA VAL A 43 0.52 2.88 3.23
C VAL A 43 -0.36 3.27 4.43
N PRO A 44 -0.87 4.52 4.54
CA PRO A 44 -1.74 4.89 5.67
C PRO A 44 -3.03 4.05 5.76
N ILE A 45 -3.50 3.48 4.65
CA ILE A 45 -4.66 2.59 4.62
C ILE A 45 -4.27 1.20 5.14
N LEU A 46 -3.07 0.72 4.78
CA LEU A 46 -2.56 -0.57 5.26
C LEU A 46 -2.22 -0.53 6.76
N GLU A 47 -1.86 0.64 7.29
CA GLU A 47 -1.62 0.86 8.71
C GLU A 47 -2.90 1.10 9.54
N SER A 48 -4.04 1.20 8.88
CA SER A 48 -5.31 1.42 9.58
C SER A 48 -5.75 0.19 10.37
N GLU A 49 -6.72 0.37 11.26
CA GLU A 49 -7.31 -0.75 12.00
C GLU A 49 -7.95 -1.80 11.07
N ASP A 50 -8.48 -1.36 9.93
CA ASP A 50 -9.14 -2.21 8.94
C ASP A 50 -8.20 -2.71 7.83
N CYS A 51 -7.01 -2.12 7.68
CA CYS A 51 -5.89 -2.65 6.88
C CYS A 51 -6.31 -3.16 5.49
N LEU A 52 -6.16 -4.47 5.22
CA LEU A 52 -6.50 -5.10 3.95
C LEU A 52 -8.00 -5.01 3.64
N HIS A 53 -8.86 -5.03 4.65
CA HIS A 53 -10.28 -4.77 4.46
C HIS A 53 -10.49 -3.36 3.91
N GLU A 54 -9.91 -2.34 4.55
CA GLU A 54 -10.06 -0.95 4.13
C GLU A 54 -9.51 -0.74 2.71
N PHE A 55 -8.33 -1.30 2.41
CA PHE A 55 -7.77 -1.27 1.07
C PHE A 55 -8.79 -1.74 0.03
N TRP A 56 -9.39 -2.92 0.21
CA TRP A 56 -10.35 -3.48 -0.74
C TRP A 56 -11.72 -2.81 -0.76
N GLN A 57 -12.11 -2.10 0.30
CA GLN A 57 -13.34 -1.29 0.33
C GLN A 57 -13.15 0.14 -0.19
N SER A 58 -11.90 0.61 -0.29
CA SER A 58 -11.58 1.94 -0.80
C SER A 58 -11.95 2.09 -2.29
N ALA A 59 -12.14 3.35 -2.73
CA ALA A 59 -12.41 3.68 -4.13
C ALA A 59 -11.15 3.71 -5.02
N LEU A 60 -10.04 3.17 -4.53
CA LEU A 60 -8.76 3.17 -5.23
C LEU A 60 -8.76 2.20 -6.41
N ASP A 61 -7.83 2.42 -7.33
CA ASP A 61 -7.55 1.45 -8.40
C ASP A 61 -6.60 0.36 -7.85
N HIS A 62 -7.19 -0.67 -7.24
CA HIS A 62 -6.44 -1.74 -6.57
C HIS A 62 -5.43 -2.42 -7.51
N GLN A 63 -5.80 -2.64 -8.77
CA GLN A 63 -4.92 -3.32 -9.72
C GLN A 63 -3.73 -2.45 -10.09
N ARG A 64 -3.94 -1.14 -10.27
CA ARG A 64 -2.84 -0.21 -10.49
C ARG A 64 -1.89 -0.19 -9.29
N ILE A 65 -2.43 -0.07 -8.08
CA ILE A 65 -1.63 -0.01 -6.84
C ILE A 65 -0.83 -1.30 -6.65
N ILE A 66 -1.43 -2.47 -6.85
CA ILE A 66 -0.72 -3.75 -6.76
C ILE A 66 0.46 -3.79 -7.75
N ASN A 67 0.25 -3.31 -8.99
CA ASN A 67 1.33 -3.23 -9.97
C ASN A 67 2.41 -2.20 -9.60
N SER A 68 2.07 -1.16 -8.83
CA SER A 68 3.01 -0.16 -8.33
C SER A 68 3.90 -0.74 -7.23
N PHE A 69 3.33 -1.47 -6.27
CA PHE A 69 4.12 -2.23 -5.28
C PHE A 69 5.02 -3.29 -5.94
N ASP A 70 4.50 -4.00 -6.96
CA ASP A 70 5.29 -4.97 -7.74
C ASP A 70 6.45 -4.29 -8.49
N LEU A 71 6.22 -3.09 -9.05
CA LEU A 71 7.25 -2.32 -9.75
C LEU A 71 8.39 -1.89 -8.82
N ILE A 72 8.07 -1.50 -7.58
CA ILE A 72 9.05 -1.13 -6.55
C ILE A 72 9.75 -2.37 -5.97
N GLY A 73 9.27 -3.57 -6.27
CA GLY A 73 9.84 -4.82 -5.76
C GLY A 73 9.31 -5.26 -4.39
N ALA A 74 8.27 -4.61 -3.88
CA ALA A 74 7.62 -4.91 -2.60
C ALA A 74 6.72 -6.15 -2.68
N THR A 75 7.26 -7.26 -3.17
CA THR A 75 6.54 -8.53 -3.39
C THR A 75 5.90 -9.10 -2.13
N ALA A 76 6.55 -8.90 -0.97
CA ALA A 76 6.02 -9.29 0.34
C ALA A 76 4.73 -8.55 0.73
N ILE A 77 4.43 -7.40 0.12
CA ILE A 77 3.15 -6.69 0.25
C ILE A 77 2.17 -7.13 -0.85
N VAL A 78 2.66 -7.38 -2.07
CA VAL A 78 1.85 -7.83 -3.21
C VAL A 78 1.12 -9.14 -2.92
N ASP A 79 1.77 -10.09 -2.26
CA ASP A 79 1.20 -11.39 -1.91
C ASP A 79 -0.02 -11.27 -0.97
N PRO A 80 0.04 -10.59 0.19
CA PRO A 80 -1.11 -10.39 1.06
C PRO A 80 -2.21 -9.53 0.43
N LEU A 81 -1.87 -8.53 -0.39
CA LEU A 81 -2.87 -7.80 -1.18
C LEU A 81 -3.67 -8.76 -2.07
N ASN A 82 -2.98 -9.60 -2.85
CA ASN A 82 -3.65 -10.56 -3.74
C ASN A 82 -4.44 -11.64 -2.97
N ALA A 83 -3.89 -12.14 -1.87
CA ALA A 83 -4.54 -13.17 -1.03
C ALA A 83 -5.83 -12.66 -0.38
N SER A 84 -5.90 -11.37 -0.06
CA SER A 84 -7.06 -10.71 0.54
C SER A 84 -8.09 -10.18 -0.46
N ARG A 85 -7.88 -10.35 -1.78
CA ARG A 85 -8.78 -9.83 -2.84
C ARG A 85 -10.26 -10.17 -2.65
N TRP A 86 -10.57 -11.28 -2.01
CA TRP A 86 -11.95 -11.68 -1.72
C TRP A 86 -12.71 -10.65 -0.86
N CYS A 87 -12.03 -9.82 -0.06
CA CYS A 87 -12.61 -8.73 0.73
C CYS A 87 -13.42 -7.75 -0.12
N SER A 88 -13.02 -7.52 -1.39
CA SER A 88 -13.74 -6.63 -2.33
C SER A 88 -15.19 -7.03 -2.62
N SER A 89 -15.54 -8.30 -2.35
CA SER A 89 -16.88 -8.85 -2.59
C SER A 89 -17.72 -8.99 -1.32
N ARG A 90 -17.22 -8.48 -0.18
CA ARG A 90 -17.84 -8.63 1.15
C ARG A 90 -18.55 -7.37 1.61
N SER A 91 -19.14 -7.45 2.81
CA SER A 91 -19.77 -6.30 3.48
C SER A 91 -18.77 -5.16 3.60
N GLN A 92 -19.30 -3.93 3.64
CA GLN A 92 -18.51 -2.73 3.94
C GLN A 92 -18.10 -2.65 5.41
N ASP A 93 -18.75 -3.42 6.28
CA ASP A 93 -18.40 -3.52 7.69
C ASP A 93 -17.58 -4.80 7.91
N ARG A 94 -16.31 -4.63 8.32
CA ARG A 94 -15.41 -5.75 8.69
C ARG A 94 -16.00 -6.61 9.80
N GLY A 95 -16.81 -6.02 10.69
CA GLY A 95 -17.47 -6.73 11.79
C GLY A 95 -18.52 -7.75 11.35
N ASP A 96 -18.97 -7.70 10.09
CA ASP A 96 -19.92 -8.68 9.53
C ASP A 96 -19.25 -9.99 9.09
N TYR A 97 -17.92 -10.09 9.19
CA TYR A 97 -17.19 -11.27 8.75
C TYR A 97 -17.52 -12.46 9.66
N SER A 98 -17.64 -13.64 9.06
CA SER A 98 -17.67 -14.87 9.85
C SER A 98 -16.35 -15.08 10.58
N GLU A 99 -16.37 -15.84 11.69
CA GLU A 99 -15.15 -16.19 12.44
C GLU A 99 -14.04 -16.75 11.53
N THR A 100 -14.39 -17.64 10.60
CA THR A 100 -13.44 -18.19 9.62
C THR A 100 -12.87 -17.14 8.67
N GLU A 101 -13.66 -16.17 8.23
CA GLU A 101 -13.20 -15.09 7.36
C GLU A 101 -12.29 -14.11 8.10
N ALA A 102 -12.65 -13.78 9.34
CA ALA A 102 -11.84 -12.94 10.20
C ALA A 102 -10.49 -13.60 10.54
N ASP A 103 -10.49 -14.88 10.92
CA ASP A 103 -9.27 -15.65 11.21
C ASP A 103 -8.38 -15.78 9.96
N TYR A 104 -8.99 -16.02 8.80
CA TYR A 104 -8.24 -16.12 7.55
C TYR A 104 -7.61 -14.78 7.15
N LEU A 105 -8.34 -13.67 7.27
CA LEU A 105 -7.80 -12.34 7.00
C LEU A 105 -6.67 -12.00 7.97
N ALA A 106 -6.84 -12.26 9.26
CA ALA A 106 -5.82 -12.03 10.28
C ALA A 106 -4.53 -12.80 9.97
N THR A 107 -4.64 -14.05 9.50
CA THR A 107 -3.47 -14.86 9.10
C THR A 107 -2.71 -14.22 7.92
N ILE A 108 -3.42 -13.64 6.95
CA ILE A 108 -2.78 -12.93 5.82
C ILE A 108 -2.08 -11.66 6.32
N GLU A 109 -2.74 -10.96 7.26
CA GLU A 109 -2.28 -9.71 7.84
C GLU A 109 -1.04 -9.86 8.73
N GLU A 110 -0.74 -11.05 9.26
CA GLU A 110 0.44 -11.29 10.13
C GLU A 110 1.78 -10.97 9.47
N GLU A 111 1.88 -11.05 8.14
CA GLU A 111 3.13 -10.84 7.39
C GLU A 111 3.32 -9.39 6.91
N LEU A 112 2.25 -8.59 6.89
CA LEU A 112 2.32 -7.18 6.45
C LEU A 112 3.25 -6.29 7.29
N PRO A 113 3.30 -6.41 8.63
CA PRO A 113 4.10 -5.55 9.48
C PRO A 113 5.59 -5.56 9.10
N GLU A 114 6.15 -6.77 8.93
CA GLU A 114 7.56 -6.94 8.52
C GLU A 114 7.77 -6.44 7.08
N ALA A 115 6.81 -6.67 6.18
CA ALA A 115 6.90 -6.21 4.80
C ALA A 115 6.83 -4.67 4.67
N LEU A 116 6.11 -3.99 5.57
CA LEU A 116 6.01 -2.54 5.64
C LEU A 116 7.31 -1.91 6.19
N ASP A 117 7.95 -2.55 7.16
CA ASP A 117 9.26 -2.10 7.68
C ASP A 117 10.32 -2.04 6.56
N ASP A 118 10.34 -3.03 5.67
CA ASP A 118 11.27 -3.11 4.53
C ASP A 118 10.90 -2.14 3.37
N LEU A 119 9.67 -1.62 3.34
CA LEU A 119 9.15 -0.85 2.21
C LEU A 119 9.90 0.47 1.99
N VAL A 120 10.32 1.14 3.06
CA VAL A 120 11.00 2.44 2.97
C VAL A 120 12.32 2.31 2.22
N ASP A 121 13.11 1.29 2.58
CA ASP A 121 14.40 1.03 1.93
C ASP A 121 14.20 0.69 0.44
N LEU A 122 13.21 -0.16 0.12
CA LEU A 122 12.87 -0.51 -1.27
C LEU A 122 12.44 0.71 -2.09
N LEU A 123 11.64 1.60 -1.50
CA LEU A 123 11.17 2.80 -2.18
C LEU A 123 12.31 3.80 -2.43
N LEU A 124 13.22 3.97 -1.47
CA LEU A 124 14.39 4.84 -1.64
C LEU A 124 15.32 4.32 -2.74
N ASP A 125 15.63 3.01 -2.73
CA ASP A 125 16.44 2.38 -3.78
C ASP A 125 15.78 2.58 -5.16
N PHE A 126 14.46 2.39 -5.25
CA PHE A 126 13.71 2.62 -6.49
C PHE A 126 13.78 4.08 -6.98
N ILE A 127 13.65 5.05 -6.07
CA ILE A 127 13.75 6.48 -6.41
C ILE A 127 15.15 6.81 -6.93
N GLU A 128 16.21 6.33 -6.28
CA GLU A 128 17.59 6.54 -6.72
C GLU A 128 17.85 5.95 -8.11
N GLU A 129 17.36 4.73 -8.37
CA GLU A 129 17.62 4.01 -9.63
C GLU A 129 16.81 4.54 -10.82
N GLU A 130 15.54 4.88 -10.61
CA GLU A 130 14.59 5.19 -11.70
C GLU A 130 14.27 6.68 -11.86
N LEU A 131 14.44 7.49 -10.81
CA LEU A 131 14.08 8.92 -10.80
C LEU A 131 15.27 9.87 -10.51
N GLY A 132 16.42 9.34 -10.10
CA GLY A 132 17.66 10.06 -9.76
C GLY A 132 18.54 10.51 -10.93
#